data_AF-A0A1Y2FTG9-F1
#
_entry.id   AF-A0A1Y2FTG9-F1
#
_cell.length_a   1.000
_cell.length_b   1.000
_cell.length_c   1.000
_cell.angle_alpha   90.00
_cell.angle_beta   90.00
_cell.angle_gamma   90.00
#
_symmetry.space_group_name_H-M   'P 1'
#
loop_
_entity.id
_entity.type
_entity.pdbx_description
1 polymer ?
#
loop_
_entity_poly.entity_id
_entity_poly.type
_entity_poly.pdbx_seq_one_letter_code
_entity_poly.pdbx_strand_id
1 'polypeptide(L)'
;MANTKSGFKRRFPRVGKCCCCCEPKVSVLVCTIIFIIWLGLGIFISGISLGIIGEYKSTTVNIMSKVSTVIDICGLISLILLLIGIEKRNTTFLNQFKIVFLIYVISQLFGYTYRIYLYNTDEFIEESIKTMKETYNKYTTSILFDMPDEYFRSTLKRSINYYIVEAIIIFALIVYYYLSTCSYIEDVEESLNEENDTRKLENNEY
;
A
#
# COMPACT_ATOMS: atom_id res chain seq x y z
N MET A 1 0.90 -47.64 -1.17
CA MET A 1 0.64 -46.27 -0.69
C MET A 1 0.90 -45.34 -1.85
N ALA A 2 -0.17 -44.99 -2.58
CA ALA A 2 -0.08 -44.16 -3.76
C ALA A 2 0.22 -42.71 -3.34
N ASN A 3 1.25 -42.15 -3.94
CA ASN A 3 1.65 -40.76 -3.78
C ASN A 3 0.60 -39.90 -4.49
N THR A 4 -0.50 -39.55 -3.82
CA THR A 4 -1.45 -38.55 -4.29
C THR A 4 -0.76 -37.20 -4.25
N LYS A 5 0.04 -36.91 -5.29
CA LYS A 5 0.49 -35.55 -5.57
C LYS A 5 -0.77 -34.75 -5.87
N SER A 6 -1.30 -34.09 -4.85
CA SER A 6 -2.30 -33.04 -5.04
C SER A 6 -1.79 -32.12 -6.14
N GLY A 7 -2.64 -31.79 -7.12
CA GLY A 7 -2.27 -30.96 -8.27
C GLY A 7 -1.89 -29.52 -7.90
N PHE A 8 -1.77 -29.20 -6.61
CA PHE A 8 -1.45 -27.89 -6.09
C PHE A 8 0.02 -27.56 -6.34
N LYS A 9 0.26 -26.58 -7.22
CA LYS A 9 1.59 -26.03 -7.46
C LYS A 9 1.72 -24.68 -6.78
N ARG A 10 2.47 -24.66 -5.68
CA ARG A 10 2.80 -23.45 -4.92
C ARG A 10 3.57 -22.44 -5.76
N ARG A 11 3.26 -21.14 -5.63
CA ARG A 11 3.94 -20.04 -6.34
C ARG A 11 4.75 -19.14 -5.41
N PHE A 12 4.34 -19.00 -4.15
CA PHE A 12 5.02 -18.19 -3.16
C PHE A 12 5.83 -19.07 -2.19
N PRO A 13 7.06 -18.68 -1.79
CA PRO A 13 7.83 -19.45 -0.83
C PRO A 13 7.12 -19.51 0.53
N ARG A 14 7.30 -20.60 1.29
CA ARG A 14 6.79 -20.70 2.66
C ARG A 14 7.46 -19.64 3.52
N VAL A 15 6.66 -18.71 4.05
CA VAL A 15 7.13 -17.77 5.06
C VAL A 15 6.93 -18.41 6.42
N GLY A 16 8.03 -18.62 7.15
CA GLY A 16 8.00 -19.19 8.50
C GLY A 16 7.37 -18.24 9.53
N LYS A 17 7.34 -18.66 10.80
CA LYS A 17 6.89 -17.80 11.91
C LYS A 17 7.76 -16.54 11.97
N CYS A 18 7.16 -15.37 11.74
CA CYS A 18 7.83 -14.07 11.90
C CYS A 18 7.90 -13.75 13.41
N CYS A 19 9.12 -13.80 13.99
CA CYS A 19 9.38 -13.81 15.42
C CYS A 19 8.72 -15.01 16.16
N CYS A 20 9.39 -15.53 17.18
CA CYS A 20 9.09 -16.81 17.84
C CYS A 20 7.68 -16.97 18.47
N CYS A 21 6.76 -16.00 18.34
CA CYS A 21 5.57 -15.89 19.19
C CYS A 21 4.22 -15.87 18.46
N CYS A 22 4.14 -15.55 17.16
CA CYS A 22 2.85 -15.39 16.48
C CYS A 22 2.60 -16.48 15.44
N GLU A 23 1.42 -17.09 15.49
CA GLU A 23 0.94 -17.95 14.40
C GLU A 23 0.74 -17.11 13.12
N PRO A 24 1.04 -17.67 11.92
CA PRO A 24 0.91 -16.95 10.65
C PRO A 24 -0.46 -16.30 10.45
N LYS A 25 -1.55 -16.99 10.83
CA LYS A 25 -2.92 -16.44 10.76
C LYS A 25 -3.05 -15.14 11.56
N VAL A 26 -2.60 -15.14 12.81
CA VAL A 26 -2.71 -13.98 13.72
C VAL A 26 -1.87 -12.82 13.18
N SER A 27 -0.66 -13.11 12.69
CA SER A 27 0.21 -12.09 12.11
C SER A 27 -0.44 -11.41 10.91
N VAL A 28 -0.98 -12.18 9.95
CA VAL A 28 -1.64 -11.62 8.76
C VAL A 28 -2.85 -10.80 9.16
N LEU A 29 -3.67 -11.28 10.10
CA LEU A 29 -4.86 -10.59 10.58
C LEU A 29 -4.51 -9.22 11.19
N VAL A 30 -3.55 -9.19 12.12
CA VAL A 30 -3.11 -7.94 12.78
C VAL A 30 -2.51 -6.97 11.76
N CYS A 31 -1.63 -7.44 10.87
CA CYS A 31 -1.06 -6.59 9.82
C CYS A 31 -2.14 -6.04 8.87
N THR A 32 -3.13 -6.86 8.51
CA THR A 32 -4.26 -6.43 7.66
C THR A 32 -5.07 -5.33 8.35
N ILE A 33 -5.36 -5.44 9.65
CA ILE A 33 -6.06 -4.40 10.42
C ILE A 33 -5.25 -3.09 10.45
N ILE A 34 -3.94 -3.17 10.73
CA ILE A 34 -3.06 -2.01 10.74
C ILE A 34 -3.07 -1.32 9.36
N PHE A 35 -2.99 -2.11 8.27
CA PHE A 35 -3.06 -1.58 6.91
C PHE A 35 -4.40 -0.95 6.58
N ILE A 36 -5.53 -1.54 7.01
CA ILE A 36 -6.86 -0.96 6.83
C ILE A 36 -6.94 0.41 7.51
N ILE A 37 -6.44 0.53 8.75
CA ILE A 37 -6.44 1.80 9.48
C ILE A 37 -5.55 2.83 8.78
N TRP A 38 -4.33 2.44 8.41
CA TRP A 38 -3.38 3.33 7.74
C TRP A 38 -3.93 3.85 6.41
N LEU A 39 -4.46 2.95 5.58
CA LEU A 39 -4.98 3.28 4.25
C LEU A 39 -6.30 4.07 4.36
N GLY A 40 -7.17 3.72 5.32
CA GLY A 40 -8.39 4.46 5.61
C GLY A 40 -8.13 5.90 6.09
N LEU A 41 -7.15 6.11 6.96
CA LEU A 41 -6.70 7.46 7.37
C LEU A 41 -6.13 8.24 6.18
N GLY A 42 -5.36 7.60 5.31
CA GLY A 42 -4.83 8.22 4.10
C GLY A 42 -5.93 8.73 3.16
N ILE A 43 -6.96 7.92 2.92
CA ILE A 43 -8.13 8.30 2.11
C ILE A 43 -8.87 9.46 2.77
N PHE A 44 -9.10 9.39 4.09
CA PHE A 44 -9.82 10.43 4.83
C PHE A 44 -9.11 11.78 4.78
N ILE A 45 -7.80 11.82 5.03
CA ILE A 45 -7.00 13.05 4.95
C ILE A 45 -7.00 13.61 3.53
N SER A 46 -6.84 12.75 2.52
CA SER A 46 -6.86 13.17 1.12
C SER A 46 -8.22 13.73 0.70
N GLY A 47 -9.31 13.17 1.22
CA GLY A 47 -10.67 13.67 1.02
C GLY A 47 -10.91 15.05 1.64
N ILE A 48 -10.38 15.29 2.84
CA ILE A 48 -10.45 16.61 3.49
C ILE A 48 -9.57 17.63 2.77
N SER A 49 -8.34 17.26 2.38
CA SER A 49 -7.41 18.19 1.73
C SER A 49 -7.93 18.67 0.38
N LEU A 50 -8.62 17.81 -0.38
CA LEU A 50 -9.30 18.18 -1.63
C LEU A 50 -10.41 19.23 -1.43
N GLY A 51 -10.96 19.36 -0.22
CA GLY A 51 -11.97 20.36 0.12
C GLY A 51 -11.42 21.69 0.66
N ILE A 52 -10.14 21.75 1.07
CA ILE A 52 -9.61 22.87 1.88
C ILE A 52 -8.32 23.48 1.30
N ILE A 53 -7.47 22.70 0.63
CA ILE A 53 -6.17 23.18 0.14
C ILE A 53 -6.30 23.51 -1.35
N GLY A 54 -6.13 24.79 -1.64
CA GLY A 54 -6.40 25.42 -2.94
C GLY A 54 -5.91 24.63 -4.14
N GLU A 55 -6.74 24.66 -5.18
CA GLU A 55 -6.53 24.08 -6.50
C GLU A 55 -5.09 24.23 -6.99
N TYR A 56 -4.30 23.15 -6.94
CA TYR A 56 -3.20 23.01 -7.87
C TYR A 56 -3.82 22.89 -9.27
N LYS A 57 -3.71 23.96 -10.06
CA LYS A 57 -4.42 24.17 -11.34
C LYS A 57 -3.87 23.36 -12.51
N SER A 58 -2.88 22.48 -12.31
CA SER A 58 -2.48 21.57 -13.38
C SER A 58 -3.47 20.42 -13.48
N THR A 59 -4.17 20.34 -14.62
CA THR A 59 -5.27 19.39 -14.86
C THR A 59 -4.81 17.94 -14.70
N THR A 60 -3.55 17.66 -15.01
CA THR A 60 -2.91 16.34 -14.94
C THR A 60 -2.69 15.86 -13.50
N VAL A 61 -2.21 16.73 -12.61
CA VAL A 61 -1.99 16.38 -11.19
C VAL A 61 -3.31 16.10 -10.49
N ASN A 62 -4.37 16.84 -10.81
CA ASN A 62 -5.71 16.64 -10.26
C ASN A 62 -6.38 15.34 -10.75
N ILE A 63 -6.14 14.93 -12.00
CA ILE A 63 -6.65 13.64 -12.50
C ILE A 63 -5.90 12.49 -11.82
N MET A 64 -4.57 12.57 -11.75
CA MET A 64 -3.74 11.51 -11.16
C MET A 64 -4.06 11.31 -9.66
N SER A 65 -4.30 12.39 -8.91
CA SER A 65 -4.70 12.29 -7.50
C SER A 65 -6.04 11.57 -7.33
N LYS A 66 -7.04 11.88 -8.16
CA LYS A 66 -8.35 11.19 -8.14
C LYS A 66 -8.23 9.71 -8.47
N VAL A 67 -7.42 9.37 -9.48
CA VAL A 67 -7.16 7.97 -9.85
C VAL A 67 -6.48 7.22 -8.69
N SER A 68 -5.50 7.84 -8.04
CA SER A 68 -4.85 7.27 -6.85
C SER A 68 -5.86 6.99 -5.74
N THR A 69 -6.75 7.93 -5.43
CA THR A 69 -7.79 7.75 -4.41
C THR A 69 -8.72 6.57 -4.72
N VAL A 70 -9.11 6.39 -5.99
CA VAL A 70 -9.93 5.24 -6.41
C VAL A 70 -9.19 3.93 -6.20
N ILE A 71 -7.91 3.88 -6.57
CA ILE A 71 -7.06 2.70 -6.36
C ILE A 71 -6.92 2.37 -4.86
N ASP A 72 -6.75 3.38 -4.02
CA ASP A 72 -6.69 3.24 -2.57
C ASP A 72 -8.00 2.66 -2.02
N ILE A 73 -9.16 3.15 -2.47
CA ILE A 73 -10.47 2.60 -2.09
C ILE A 73 -10.60 1.12 -2.51
N CYS A 74 -10.18 0.77 -3.73
CA CYS A 74 -10.18 -0.62 -4.18
C CYS A 74 -9.25 -1.51 -3.33
N GLY A 75 -8.08 -1.00 -2.95
CA GLY A 75 -7.16 -1.66 -2.03
C GLY A 75 -7.77 -1.88 -0.65
N LEU A 76 -8.47 -0.88 -0.10
CA LEU A 76 -9.18 -0.97 1.17
C LEU A 76 -10.25 -2.07 1.15
N ILE A 77 -11.08 -2.08 0.11
CA ILE A 77 -12.12 -3.11 -0.07
C ILE A 77 -11.48 -4.50 -0.14
N SER A 78 -10.37 -4.64 -0.87
CA SER A 78 -9.64 -5.91 -0.96
C SER A 78 -9.11 -6.39 0.39
N LEU A 79 -8.61 -5.49 1.25
CA LEU A 79 -8.16 -5.82 2.60
C LEU A 79 -9.33 -6.25 3.51
N ILE A 80 -10.50 -5.61 3.38
CA ILE A 80 -11.71 -6.00 4.14
C ILE A 80 -12.18 -7.40 3.70
N LEU A 81 -12.21 -7.66 2.38
CA LEU A 81 -12.55 -8.97 1.85
C LEU A 81 -11.52 -10.03 2.28
N LEU A 82 -10.23 -9.68 2.36
CA LEU A 82 -9.19 -10.56 2.89
C LEU A 82 -9.51 -10.98 4.32
N LEU A 83 -9.87 -10.06 5.23
CA LEU A 83 -10.24 -10.40 6.60
C LEU A 83 -11.41 -11.39 6.64
N ILE A 84 -12.45 -11.15 5.86
CA ILE A 84 -13.61 -12.05 5.74
C ILE A 84 -13.16 -13.41 5.18
N GLY A 85 -12.26 -13.42 4.21
CA GLY A 85 -11.68 -14.62 3.60
C GLY A 85 -10.87 -15.45 4.59
N ILE A 86 -10.08 -14.80 5.45
CA ILE A 86 -9.27 -15.46 6.50
C ILE A 86 -10.18 -16.12 7.53
N GLU A 87 -11.21 -15.41 8.00
CA GLU A 87 -12.12 -15.95 9.02
C GLU A 87 -13.00 -17.08 8.48
N LYS A 88 -13.54 -16.93 7.27
CA LYS A 88 -14.43 -17.92 6.66
C LYS A 88 -13.69 -19.02 5.89
N ARG A 89 -12.35 -18.98 5.84
CA ARG A 89 -11.50 -19.80 4.94
C ARG A 89 -12.00 -19.82 3.49
N ASN A 90 -12.53 -18.69 3.00
CA ASN A 90 -13.13 -18.59 1.67
C ASN A 90 -12.05 -18.25 0.64
N THR A 91 -11.65 -19.24 -0.15
CA THR A 91 -10.60 -19.13 -1.17
C THR A 91 -10.89 -18.09 -2.24
N THR A 92 -12.15 -17.78 -2.54
CA THR A 92 -12.51 -16.75 -3.52
C THR A 92 -12.07 -15.36 -3.05
N PHE A 93 -12.33 -15.01 -1.79
CA PHE A 93 -11.91 -13.72 -1.24
C PHE A 93 -10.40 -13.63 -1.05
N LEU A 94 -9.77 -14.74 -0.64
CA LEU A 94 -8.32 -14.82 -0.53
C LEU A 94 -7.63 -14.66 -1.91
N ASN A 95 -8.17 -15.26 -2.97
CA ASN A 95 -7.64 -15.13 -4.33
C ASN A 95 -7.87 -13.74 -4.93
N GLN A 96 -9.01 -13.11 -4.64
CA GLN A 96 -9.26 -11.72 -5.03
C GLN A 96 -8.16 -10.79 -4.51
N PHE A 97 -7.72 -10.98 -3.26
CA PHE A 97 -6.64 -10.21 -2.67
C PHE A 97 -5.34 -10.32 -3.47
N LYS A 98 -4.92 -11.53 -3.87
CA LYS A 98 -3.67 -11.74 -4.63
C LYS A 98 -3.61 -10.85 -5.88
N ILE A 99 -4.73 -10.69 -6.58
CA ILE A 99 -4.82 -9.95 -7.84
C ILE A 99 -5.00 -8.46 -7.59
N VAL A 100 -6.00 -8.07 -6.80
CA VAL A 100 -6.34 -6.66 -6.59
C VAL A 100 -5.25 -5.94 -5.81
N PHE A 101 -4.66 -6.60 -4.80
CA PHE A 101 -3.57 -6.00 -4.05
C PHE A 101 -2.27 -5.93 -4.86
N LEU A 102 -2.03 -6.85 -5.81
CA LEU A 102 -0.89 -6.72 -6.73
C LEU A 102 -1.02 -5.49 -7.62
N ILE A 103 -2.21 -5.25 -8.18
CA ILE A 103 -2.49 -4.04 -8.97
C ILE A 103 -2.27 -2.79 -8.12
N TYR A 104 -2.70 -2.81 -6.85
CA TYR A 104 -2.42 -1.75 -5.90
C TYR A 104 -0.92 -1.51 -5.71
N VAL A 105 -0.12 -2.56 -5.43
CA VAL A 105 1.33 -2.45 -5.26
C VAL A 105 2.02 -1.88 -6.50
N ILE A 106 1.66 -2.36 -7.68
CA ILE A 106 2.20 -1.85 -8.96
C ILE A 106 1.84 -0.37 -9.14
N SER A 107 0.59 0.00 -8.84
CA SER A 107 0.14 1.39 -8.94
C SER A 107 0.89 2.30 -7.98
N GLN A 108 1.16 1.85 -6.75
CA GLN A 108 1.97 2.59 -5.78
C GLN A 108 3.41 2.77 -6.28
N LEU A 109 4.01 1.76 -6.90
CA LEU A 109 5.34 1.86 -7.49
C LEU A 109 5.39 2.95 -8.58
N PHE A 110 4.41 2.98 -9.49
CA PHE A 110 4.30 4.03 -10.49
C PHE A 110 4.08 5.40 -9.85
N GLY A 111 3.23 5.49 -8.82
CA GLY A 111 2.98 6.72 -8.07
C GLY A 111 4.25 7.29 -7.42
N TYR A 112 5.03 6.46 -6.73
CA TYR A 112 6.30 6.88 -6.13
C TYR A 112 7.31 7.29 -7.19
N THR A 113 7.46 6.52 -8.26
CA THR A 113 8.40 6.83 -9.36
C THR A 113 8.05 8.17 -10.01
N TYR A 114 6.76 8.41 -10.27
CA TYR A 114 6.27 9.67 -10.83
C TYR A 114 6.50 10.86 -9.90
N ARG A 115 6.27 10.71 -8.58
CA ARG A 115 6.56 11.76 -7.60
C ARG A 115 8.05 12.08 -7.52
N ILE A 116 8.91 11.06 -7.52
CA ILE A 116 10.37 11.24 -7.56
C ILE A 116 10.78 11.99 -8.84
N TYR A 117 10.20 11.64 -9.98
CA TYR A 117 10.43 12.36 -11.24
C TYR A 117 10.03 13.85 -11.10
N LEU A 118 8.83 14.13 -10.59
CA LEU A 118 8.35 15.51 -10.37
C LEU A 118 9.27 16.28 -9.41
N TYR A 119 9.76 15.67 -8.34
CA TYR A 119 10.65 16.35 -7.40
C TYR A 119 12.01 16.75 -7.99
N ASN A 120 12.39 16.15 -9.11
CA ASN A 120 13.62 16.49 -9.82
C ASN A 120 13.40 17.52 -10.94
N THR A 121 12.18 18.04 -11.16
CA THR A 121 11.93 19.11 -12.13
C THR A 121 12.12 20.49 -11.51
N ASP A 122 12.80 21.40 -12.22
CA ASP A 122 13.02 22.77 -11.74
C ASP A 122 11.69 23.52 -11.56
N GLU A 123 10.71 23.29 -12.44
CA GLU A 123 9.36 23.87 -12.35
C GLU A 123 8.68 23.54 -11.02
N PHE A 124 8.74 22.28 -10.59
CA PHE A 124 8.14 21.85 -9.32
C PHE A 124 8.86 22.50 -8.12
N ILE A 125 10.19 22.60 -8.18
CA ILE A 125 10.99 23.22 -7.12
C ILE A 125 10.65 24.71 -7.00
N GLU A 126 10.57 25.43 -8.11
CA GLU A 126 10.26 26.86 -8.13
C GLU A 126 8.84 27.13 -7.62
N GLU A 127 7.86 26.36 -8.07
CA GLU A 127 6.46 26.50 -7.62
C GLU A 127 6.33 26.17 -6.11
N SER A 128 7.01 25.12 -5.64
CA SER A 128 7.04 24.76 -4.22
C SER A 128 7.67 25.84 -3.34
N ILE A 129 8.77 26.45 -3.80
CA ILE A 129 9.41 27.58 -3.10
C ILE A 129 8.45 28.77 -3.03
N LYS A 130 7.77 29.09 -4.14
CA LYS A 130 6.77 30.16 -4.19
C LYS A 130 5.65 29.93 -3.17
N THR A 131 5.06 28.73 -3.14
CA THR A 131 4.00 28.39 -2.16
C THR A 131 4.51 28.46 -0.72
N MET A 132 5.74 28.01 -0.44
CA MET A 132 6.33 28.12 0.90
C MET A 132 6.50 29.57 1.34
N LYS A 133 6.99 30.44 0.45
CA LYS A 133 7.13 31.89 0.70
C LYS A 133 5.78 32.55 0.99
N GLU A 134 4.77 32.28 0.16
CA GLU A 134 3.42 32.83 0.34
C GLU A 134 2.80 32.39 1.67
N THR A 135 2.98 31.10 2.03
CA THR A 135 2.52 30.54 3.30
C THR A 135 3.24 31.20 4.47
N TYR A 136 4.57 31.30 4.42
CA TYR A 136 5.37 31.94 5.47
C TYR A 136 4.95 33.39 5.70
N ASN A 137 4.77 34.18 4.63
CA ASN A 137 4.35 35.57 4.71
C ASN A 137 2.93 35.73 5.27
N LYS A 138 2.04 34.76 5.04
CA LYS A 138 0.67 34.78 5.55
C LYS A 138 0.60 34.54 7.07
N TYR A 139 1.44 33.68 7.61
CA TYR A 139 1.40 33.29 9.03
C TYR A 139 2.39 34.05 9.91
N THR A 140 3.40 34.69 9.31
CA THR A 140 4.43 35.44 10.05
C THR A 140 4.17 36.93 9.87
N THR A 141 3.59 37.56 10.89
CA THR A 141 3.23 38.99 10.91
C THR A 141 4.44 39.93 11.05
N SER A 142 5.58 39.63 10.44
CA SER A 142 6.82 40.39 10.66
C SER A 142 7.42 40.92 9.36
N ILE A 143 7.26 42.23 9.22
CA ILE A 143 7.80 43.17 8.23
C ILE A 143 9.35 43.18 8.10
N LEU A 144 10.13 42.31 8.77
CA LEU A 144 11.54 42.62 9.02
C LEU A 144 12.62 41.75 8.35
N PHE A 145 12.36 40.54 7.85
CA PHE A 145 13.39 39.78 7.14
C PHE A 145 12.82 38.89 6.03
N ASP A 146 13.08 39.25 4.79
CA ASP A 146 12.96 38.33 3.66
C ASP A 146 14.00 37.22 3.86
N MET A 147 13.52 35.99 4.10
CA MET A 147 14.42 34.84 4.14
C MET A 147 15.01 34.60 2.75
N PRO A 148 16.32 34.32 2.66
CA PRO A 148 16.97 34.09 1.38
C PRO A 148 16.41 32.84 0.69
N ASP A 149 16.27 32.89 -0.63
CA ASP A 149 15.76 31.78 -1.46
C ASP A 149 16.53 30.47 -1.24
N GLU A 150 17.82 30.58 -0.93
CA GLU A 150 18.69 29.45 -0.62
C GLU A 150 18.23 28.68 0.63
N TYR A 151 17.64 29.36 1.61
CA TYR A 151 17.05 28.70 2.79
C TYR A 151 15.85 27.84 2.40
N PHE A 152 14.92 28.36 1.60
CA PHE A 152 13.75 27.60 1.14
C PHE A 152 14.17 26.43 0.25
N ARG A 153 15.13 26.64 -0.65
CA ARG A 153 15.63 25.61 -1.55
C ARG A 153 16.33 24.47 -0.81
N SER A 154 17.19 24.79 0.16
CA SER A 154 17.88 23.78 0.97
C SER A 154 16.91 23.00 1.87
N THR A 155 15.94 23.68 2.47
CA THR A 155 14.88 23.06 3.27
C THR A 155 14.02 22.11 2.42
N LEU A 156 13.59 22.56 1.24
CA LEU A 156 12.80 21.75 0.32
C LEU A 156 13.57 20.49 -0.13
N LYS A 157 14.83 20.64 -0.56
CA LYS A 157 15.68 19.51 -0.96
C LYS A 157 15.86 18.49 0.18
N ARG A 158 16.06 18.97 1.40
CA ARG A 158 16.15 18.11 2.58
C ARG A 158 14.85 17.34 2.81
N SER A 159 13.70 18.03 2.77
CA SER A 159 12.38 17.40 2.91
C SER A 159 12.09 16.36 1.83
N ILE A 160 12.43 16.66 0.56
CA ILE A 160 12.32 15.71 -0.56
C ILE A 160 13.18 14.47 -0.29
N ASN A 161 14.43 14.62 0.14
CA ASN A 161 15.30 13.48 0.44
C ASN A 161 14.74 12.60 1.56
N TYR A 162 14.22 13.20 2.64
CA TYR A 162 13.55 12.44 3.70
C TYR A 162 12.34 11.67 3.17
N TYR A 163 11.51 12.32 2.35
CA TYR A 163 10.35 11.69 1.73
C TYR A 163 10.74 10.49 0.86
N ILE A 164 11.81 10.60 0.06
CA ILE A 164 12.27 9.50 -0.81
C ILE A 164 12.68 8.28 0.03
N VAL A 165 13.44 8.50 1.09
CA VAL A 165 13.88 7.41 1.99
C VAL A 165 12.68 6.76 2.68
N GLU A 166 11.76 7.57 3.20
CA GLU A 166 10.52 7.10 3.81
C GLU A 166 9.69 6.26 2.83
N ALA A 167 9.50 6.76 1.59
CA ALA A 167 8.73 6.07 0.56
C ALA A 167 9.33 4.71 0.20
N ILE A 168 10.66 4.59 0.11
CA ILE A 168 11.34 3.32 -0.15
C ILE A 168 11.09 2.31 0.98
N ILE A 169 11.20 2.75 2.24
CA ILE A 169 10.97 1.88 3.41
C ILE A 169 9.52 1.41 3.45
N ILE A 170 8.56 2.33 3.30
CA ILE A 170 7.13 2.01 3.30
C ILE A 170 6.80 1.05 2.16
N PHE A 171 7.31 1.30 0.95
CA PHE A 171 7.07 0.43 -0.19
C PHE A 171 7.65 -0.97 0.02
N ALA A 172 8.86 -1.09 0.58
CA ALA A 172 9.43 -2.38 0.93
C ALA A 172 8.57 -3.16 1.95
N LEU A 173 8.02 -2.47 2.95
CA LEU A 173 7.09 -3.07 3.92
C LEU A 173 5.78 -3.53 3.27
N ILE A 174 5.22 -2.75 2.33
CA ILE A 174 4.02 -3.13 1.56
C ILE A 174 4.29 -4.40 0.73
N VAL A 175 5.42 -4.44 0.02
CA VAL A 175 5.81 -5.61 -0.80
C VAL A 175 6.00 -6.84 0.08
N TYR A 176 6.70 -6.68 1.21
CA TYR A 176 6.88 -7.77 2.16
C TYR A 176 5.53 -8.29 2.69
N TYR A 177 4.64 -7.39 3.11
CA TYR A 177 3.29 -7.72 3.56
C TYR A 177 2.48 -8.48 2.50
N TYR A 178 2.54 -8.04 1.23
CA TYR A 178 1.88 -8.72 0.12
C TYR A 178 2.41 -10.15 -0.05
N LEU A 179 3.73 -10.33 -0.12
CA LEU A 179 4.36 -11.63 -0.29
C LEU A 179 4.05 -12.58 0.87
N SER A 180 4.12 -12.09 2.12
CA SER A 180 3.81 -12.89 3.30
C SER A 180 2.34 -13.31 3.33
N THR A 181 1.43 -12.41 2.95
CA THR A 181 0.00 -12.70 2.92
C THR A 181 -0.33 -13.69 1.81
N CYS A 182 0.29 -13.56 0.62
CA CYS A 182 0.13 -14.53 -0.46
C CYS A 182 0.65 -15.92 -0.09
N SER A 183 1.80 -16.02 0.61
CA SER A 183 2.28 -17.29 1.15
C SER A 183 1.24 -17.92 2.09
N TYR A 184 0.70 -17.13 3.03
CA TYR A 184 -0.32 -17.63 3.96
C TYR A 184 -1.58 -18.11 3.23
N ILE A 185 -2.02 -17.40 2.20
CA ILE A 185 -3.18 -17.82 1.40
C ILE A 185 -2.92 -19.17 0.73
N GLU A 186 -1.73 -19.38 0.18
CA GLU A 186 -1.36 -20.66 -0.41
C GLU A 186 -1.28 -21.79 0.63
N ASP A 187 -0.88 -21.50 1.88
CA ASP A 187 -0.95 -22.47 2.98
C ASP A 187 -2.40 -22.89 3.27
N VAL A 188 -3.33 -21.94 3.27
CA VAL A 188 -4.77 -22.22 3.45
C VAL A 188 -5.31 -23.05 2.28
N GLU A 189 -4.96 -22.71 1.04
CA GLU A 189 -5.37 -23.48 -0.15
C GLU A 189 -4.81 -24.91 -0.16
N GLU A 190 -3.55 -25.08 0.23
CA GLU A 190 -2.90 -26.39 0.35
C GLU A 190 -3.67 -27.25 1.37
N SER A 191 -3.96 -26.72 2.56
CA SER A 191 -4.72 -27.43 3.60
C SER A 191 -6.13 -27.83 3.17
N LEU A 192 -6.83 -26.97 2.42
CA LEU A 192 -8.19 -27.26 1.93
C LEU A 192 -8.19 -28.32 0.84
N ASN A 193 -7.17 -28.35 -0.01
CA ASN A 193 -7.02 -29.40 -1.02
C ASN A 193 -6.72 -30.76 -0.37
N GLU A 194 -5.85 -30.80 0.63
CA GLU A 194 -5.57 -32.01 1.40
C GLU A 194 -6.82 -32.54 2.13
N GLU A 195 -7.60 -31.65 2.76
CA GLU A 195 -8.88 -32.01 3.38
C GLU A 195 -9.88 -32.57 2.35
N ASN A 196 -9.98 -31.96 1.16
CA ASN A 196 -10.88 -32.41 0.10
C ASN A 196 -10.44 -33.75 -0.51
N ASP A 197 -9.15 -33.94 -0.75
CA ASP A 197 -8.60 -35.20 -1.24
C ASP A 197 -8.84 -36.33 -0.23
N THR A 198 -8.70 -36.04 1.06
CA THR A 198 -9.02 -36.98 2.14
C THR A 198 -10.51 -37.35 2.14
N ARG A 199 -11.42 -36.38 2.00
CA ARG A 199 -12.87 -36.64 1.92
C ARG A 199 -13.28 -37.44 0.69
N LYS A 200 -12.64 -37.22 -0.47
CA LYS A 200 -12.88 -38.02 -1.68
C LYS A 200 -12.49 -39.48 -1.48
N LEU A 201 -11.34 -39.71 -0.82
CA LEU A 201 -10.90 -41.05 -0.44
C LEU A 201 -11.89 -41.71 0.53
N GLU A 202 -12.43 -40.97 1.52
CA GLU A 202 -13.47 -41.46 2.43
C GLU A 202 -14.77 -41.83 1.70
N ASN A 203 -15.13 -41.09 0.65
CA ASN A 203 -16.35 -41.31 -0.13
C ASN A 203 -16.19 -42.33 -1.28
N ASN A 204 -15.00 -42.91 -1.49
CA ASN A 204 -14.66 -43.78 -2.64
C ASN A 204 -14.89 -43.11 -4.01
N GLU A 205 -14.80 -41.79 -4.09
CA GLU A 205 -14.90 -41.01 -5.34
C GLU A 205 -13.47 -40.83 -5.89
N TYR A 206 -13.07 -41.71 -6.83
CA TYR A 206 -11.77 -41.65 -7.52
C TYR A 206 -11.88 -41.02 -8.91
#